data_AF-A0A974HZK7-F1
#
_entry.id   AF-A0A974HZK7-F1
#
_cell.length_a   1.000
_cell.length_b   1.000
_cell.length_c   1.000
_cell.angle_alpha   90.00
_cell.angle_beta   90.00
_cell.angle_gamma   90.00
#
_symmetry.space_group_name_H-M   'P 1'
#
loop_
_entity.id
_entity.type
_entity.pdbx_description
1 polymer ?
#
loop_
_entity_poly.entity_id
_entity_poly.type
_entity_poly.pdbx_seq_one_letter_code
_entity_poly.pdbx_strand_id
1 'polypeptide(L)'
;MLIGRQHMVKIETKLYTKPSAGNTILRADSYHPRHTKTSVPFSRFLRYRRNCSTLEYFDEQSITLKQKRINRGYSVDIVESADFKACAHDRNSLLLKTKSKDKNNDGATKRDTGDTNKTPIYFSTAYRIQ
;
A
#
# COMPACT_ATOMS: atom_id res chain seq x y z
N MET A 1 4.50 -11.59 -47.18
CA MET A 1 4.95 -11.57 -45.77
C MET A 1 4.13 -10.53 -45.04
N LEU A 2 3.18 -10.94 -44.18
CA LEU A 2 2.39 -10.02 -43.36
C LEU A 2 3.16 -9.79 -42.05
N ILE A 3 3.67 -8.56 -41.87
CA ILE A 3 4.30 -8.11 -40.63
C ILE A 3 3.19 -7.97 -39.59
N GLY A 4 3.18 -8.86 -38.61
CA GLY A 4 2.27 -8.80 -37.47
C GLY A 4 2.48 -7.51 -36.68
N ARG A 5 1.64 -6.51 -36.91
CA ARG A 5 1.53 -5.32 -36.05
C ARG A 5 1.06 -5.78 -34.67
N GLN A 6 2.00 -5.96 -33.75
CA GLN A 6 1.70 -6.01 -32.31
C GLN A 6 1.14 -4.63 -31.94
N HIS A 7 -0.18 -4.51 -31.78
CA HIS A 7 -0.74 -3.34 -31.11
C HIS A 7 -0.22 -3.34 -29.66
N MET A 8 0.71 -2.45 -29.34
CA MET A 8 1.18 -2.22 -27.97
C MET A 8 0.06 -1.53 -27.18
N VAL A 9 -0.95 -2.31 -26.78
CA VAL A 9 -1.99 -1.84 -25.87
C VAL A 9 -1.40 -1.81 -24.48
N LYS A 10 -1.29 -0.61 -23.89
CA LYS A 10 -0.90 -0.45 -22.49
C LYS A 10 -2.07 -0.92 -21.62
N ILE A 11 -1.89 -2.02 -20.91
CA ILE A 11 -2.89 -2.55 -19.97
C ILE A 11 -2.72 -1.82 -18.64
N GLU A 12 -3.77 -1.14 -18.20
CA GLU A 12 -3.82 -0.53 -16.88
C GLU A 12 -4.81 -1.27 -15.98
N THR A 13 -4.43 -1.40 -14.72
CA THR A 13 -5.20 -2.09 -13.70
C THR A 13 -5.55 -1.14 -12.57
N LYS A 14 -6.81 -1.18 -12.16
CA LYS A 14 -7.34 -0.50 -10.97
C LYS A 14 -7.95 -1.54 -10.05
N LEU A 15 -7.97 -1.24 -8.75
CA LEU A 15 -8.59 -2.13 -7.79
C LEU A 15 -10.12 -2.12 -7.92
N TYR A 16 -10.71 -3.29 -8.07
CA TYR A 16 -12.16 -3.48 -7.96
C TYR A 16 -12.50 -4.14 -6.62
N THR A 17 -13.51 -3.60 -5.92
CA THR A 17 -14.07 -4.21 -4.71
C THR A 17 -15.52 -4.57 -4.99
N LYS A 18 -15.89 -5.83 -4.79
CA LYS A 18 -17.28 -6.28 -4.94
C LYS A 18 -18.18 -5.52 -3.95
N PRO A 19 -19.39 -5.07 -4.35
CA PRO A 19 -20.31 -4.38 -3.44
C PRO A 19 -20.65 -5.18 -2.18
N SER A 20 -20.74 -6.51 -2.30
CA SER A 20 -21.03 -7.41 -1.18
C SER A 20 -19.78 -7.85 -0.40
N ALA A 21 -18.57 -7.53 -0.87
CA ALA A 21 -17.37 -7.85 -0.13
C ALA A 21 -17.26 -6.88 1.05
N GLY A 22 -17.73 -7.34 2.21
CA GLY A 22 -17.50 -6.64 3.47
C GLY A 22 -16.01 -6.37 3.66
N ASN A 23 -15.68 -5.33 4.42
CA ASN A 23 -14.30 -5.04 4.82
C ASN A 23 -13.82 -6.17 5.77
N THR A 24 -13.38 -7.30 5.20
CA THR A 24 -13.06 -8.60 5.83
C THR A 24 -11.81 -8.60 6.70
N ILE A 25 -11.45 -7.46 7.28
CA ILE A 25 -10.26 -7.36 8.11
C ILE A 25 -10.60 -6.71 9.43
N LEU A 26 -10.09 -7.42 10.43
CA LEU A 26 -9.86 -7.10 11.82
C LEU A 26 -10.28 -5.70 12.25
N ARG A 27 -11.07 -5.65 13.33
CA ARG A 27 -11.33 -4.40 14.04
C ARG A 27 -10.15 -4.04 14.95
N ALA A 28 -9.97 -2.77 15.25
CA ALA A 28 -8.89 -2.33 16.13
C ALA A 28 -9.08 -2.77 17.60
N ASP A 29 -10.33 -2.95 18.03
CA ASP A 29 -10.73 -3.38 19.38
C ASP A 29 -10.74 -4.90 19.58
N SER A 30 -10.46 -5.69 18.55
CA SER A 30 -10.46 -7.15 18.66
C SER A 30 -9.36 -7.68 19.59
N TYR A 31 -9.50 -8.91 20.09
CA TYR A 31 -8.49 -9.54 20.94
C TYR A 31 -7.33 -10.16 20.12
N HIS A 32 -6.61 -9.32 19.38
CA HIS A 32 -5.44 -9.74 18.59
C HIS A 32 -4.19 -8.96 19.01
N PRO A 33 -2.99 -9.54 18.81
CA PRO A 33 -1.74 -8.86 19.12
C PRO A 33 -1.61 -7.51 18.41
N ARG A 34 -0.97 -6.56 19.09
CA ARG A 34 -0.74 -5.19 18.57
C ARG A 34 -0.05 -5.21 17.20
N HIS A 35 0.97 -6.06 17.04
CA HIS A 35 1.73 -6.15 15.79
C HIS A 35 0.86 -6.55 14.59
N THR A 36 -0.13 -7.42 14.79
CA THR A 36 -1.10 -7.82 13.75
C THR A 36 -2.00 -6.66 13.36
N LYS A 37 -2.51 -5.93 14.37
CA LYS A 37 -3.36 -4.76 14.12
C LYS A 37 -2.60 -3.68 13.35
N THR A 38 -1.33 -3.45 13.65
CA THR A 38 -0.51 -2.46 12.93
C THR A 38 -0.05 -2.93 11.55
N SER A 39 0.20 -4.22 11.35
CA SER A 39 0.69 -4.76 10.07
C SER A 39 -0.43 -4.89 9.04
N VAL A 40 -1.67 -5.15 9.48
CA VAL A 40 -2.83 -5.32 8.60
C VAL A 40 -3.06 -4.09 7.70
N PRO A 41 -3.16 -2.84 8.20
CA PRO A 41 -3.30 -1.64 7.36
C PRO A 41 -2.18 -1.54 6.33
N PHE A 42 -0.91 -1.64 6.76
CA PHE A 42 0.25 -1.56 5.86
C PHE A 42 0.21 -2.62 4.76
N SER A 43 -0.05 -3.88 5.12
CA SER A 43 -0.13 -4.98 4.15
C SER A 43 -1.22 -4.75 3.09
N ARG A 44 -2.30 -4.04 3.46
CA ARG A 44 -3.38 -3.73 2.52
C ARG A 44 -2.98 -2.65 1.53
N PHE A 45 -2.42 -1.53 2.03
CA PHE A 45 -1.92 -0.47 1.16
C PHE A 45 -0.84 -1.00 0.23
N LEU A 46 0.08 -1.84 0.73
CA LEU A 46 1.12 -2.44 -0.10
C LEU A 46 0.55 -3.28 -1.26
N ARG A 47 -0.53 -4.04 -0.99
CA ARG A 47 -1.24 -4.78 -2.04
C ARG A 47 -1.93 -3.85 -3.03
N TYR A 48 -2.49 -2.74 -2.58
CA TYR A 48 -3.13 -1.75 -3.45
C TYR A 48 -2.08 -1.11 -4.36
N ARG A 49 -0.92 -0.74 -3.80
CA ARG A 49 0.23 -0.20 -4.53
C ARG A 49 0.71 -1.14 -5.62
N ARG A 50 0.76 -2.45 -5.33
CA ARG A 50 1.13 -3.48 -6.30
C ARG A 50 0.07 -3.67 -7.39
N ASN A 51 -1.20 -3.69 -7.02
CA ASN A 51 -2.30 -4.03 -7.93
C ASN A 51 -2.73 -2.86 -8.84
N CYS A 52 -2.58 -1.61 -8.39
CA CYS A 52 -2.84 -0.42 -9.21
C CYS A 52 -1.68 -0.18 -10.16
N SER A 53 -1.97 0.11 -11.44
CA SER A 53 -0.93 0.34 -12.45
C SER A 53 -0.29 1.72 -12.36
N THR A 54 -1.05 2.72 -11.94
CA THR A 54 -0.61 4.11 -11.82
C THR A 54 -0.66 4.56 -10.36
N LEU A 55 0.04 5.65 -10.04
CA LEU A 55 0.04 6.21 -8.69
C LEU A 55 -1.30 6.88 -8.39
N GLU A 56 -1.91 7.52 -9.39
CA GLU A 56 -3.20 8.18 -9.29
C GLU A 56 -4.30 7.19 -8.90
N TYR A 57 -4.35 6.00 -9.55
CA TYR A 57 -5.30 4.96 -9.15
C TYR A 57 -5.03 4.41 -7.75
N PHE A 58 -3.77 4.37 -7.33
CA PHE A 58 -3.46 3.99 -5.96
C PHE A 58 -3.99 5.03 -4.97
N ASP A 59 -3.71 6.32 -5.19
CA ASP A 59 -4.11 7.40 -4.28
C ASP A 59 -5.64 7.48 -4.13
N GLU A 60 -6.39 7.40 -5.23
CA GLU A 60 -7.85 7.35 -5.22
C GLU A 60 -8.38 6.19 -4.36
N GLN A 61 -7.82 4.99 -4.54
CA GLN A 61 -8.23 3.80 -3.80
C GLN A 61 -7.78 3.85 -2.33
N SER A 62 -6.63 4.47 -2.06
CA SER A 62 -6.09 4.66 -0.72
C SER A 62 -6.97 5.58 0.11
N ILE A 63 -7.54 6.65 -0.44
CA ILE A 63 -8.51 7.52 0.27
C ILE A 63 -9.68 6.69 0.81
N THR A 64 -10.28 5.88 -0.06
CA THR A 64 -11.41 5.00 0.32
C THR A 64 -10.98 3.97 1.37
N LEU A 65 -9.78 3.41 1.24
CA LEU A 65 -9.25 2.45 2.21
C LEU A 65 -8.95 3.09 3.58
N LYS A 66 -8.43 4.31 3.61
CA LYS A 66 -8.17 5.09 4.84
C LYS A 66 -9.46 5.28 5.63
N GLN A 67 -10.50 5.80 4.99
CA GLN A 67 -11.83 5.96 5.61
C GLN A 67 -12.36 4.63 6.16
N LYS A 68 -12.26 3.54 5.37
CA LYS A 68 -12.68 2.21 5.80
C LYS A 68 -11.90 1.66 7.01
N ARG A 69 -10.64 2.07 7.22
CA ARG A 69 -9.85 1.68 8.40
C ARG A 69 -10.19 2.55 9.61
N ILE A 70 -10.29 3.87 9.43
CA ILE A 70 -10.67 4.80 10.49
C ILE A 70 -12.05 4.44 11.05
N ASN A 71 -13.04 4.21 10.18
CA ASN A 71 -14.38 3.78 10.58
C ASN A 71 -14.41 2.41 11.29
N ARG A 72 -13.31 1.64 11.23
CA ARG A 72 -13.15 0.36 11.91
C ARG A 72 -12.39 0.48 13.24
N GLY A 73 -12.14 1.71 13.69
CA GLY A 73 -11.51 2.03 14.98
C GLY A 73 -9.99 2.12 14.93
N TYR A 74 -9.36 2.09 13.75
CA TYR A 74 -7.91 2.33 13.66
C TYR A 74 -7.63 3.82 13.83
N SER A 75 -6.61 4.16 14.62
CA SER A 75 -6.13 5.53 14.75
C SER A 75 -5.61 6.07 13.42
N VAL A 76 -5.87 7.36 13.16
CA VAL A 76 -5.45 8.05 11.94
C VAL A 76 -3.95 7.89 11.68
N ASP A 77 -3.10 8.10 12.70
CA ASP A 77 -1.64 8.02 12.58
C ASP A 77 -1.13 6.67 12.05
N ILE A 78 -1.71 5.56 12.52
CA ILE A 78 -1.35 4.20 12.06
C ILE A 78 -1.72 4.03 10.59
N VAL A 79 -2.89 4.55 10.21
CA VAL A 79 -3.41 4.44 8.84
C VAL A 79 -2.59 5.30 7.88
N GLU A 80 -2.28 6.54 8.24
CA GLU A 80 -1.46 7.44 7.42
C GLU A 80 -0.02 6.98 7.33
N SER A 81 0.59 6.55 8.43
CA SER A 81 1.94 5.98 8.40
C SER A 81 2.01 4.74 7.51
N ALA A 82 0.96 3.91 7.51
CA ALA A 82 0.87 2.73 6.66
C ALA A 82 0.71 3.09 5.17
N ASP A 83 -0.12 4.08 4.85
CA ASP A 83 -0.33 4.61 3.50
C ASP A 83 0.97 5.21 2.95
N PHE A 84 1.62 6.09 3.71
CA PHE A 84 2.88 6.72 3.36
C PHE A 84 3.99 5.69 3.09
N LYS A 85 4.15 4.71 3.99
CA LYS A 85 5.13 3.62 3.81
C LYS A 85 4.85 2.82 2.54
N ALA A 86 3.59 2.52 2.25
CA ALA A 86 3.22 1.76 1.05
C ALA A 86 3.44 2.57 -0.24
N CYS A 87 3.14 3.87 -0.22
CA CYS A 87 3.35 4.78 -1.34
C CYS A 87 4.83 4.86 -1.75
N ALA A 88 5.73 4.83 -0.76
CA ALA A 88 7.18 4.86 -0.98
C ALA A 88 7.75 3.65 -1.74
N HIS A 89 7.00 2.54 -1.85
CA HIS A 89 7.45 1.38 -2.62
C HIS A 89 7.24 1.58 -4.14
N ASP A 90 8.26 1.20 -4.92
CA ASP A 90 8.12 1.06 -6.37
C ASP A 90 7.25 -0.15 -6.72
N ARG A 91 6.31 0.03 -7.65
CA ARG A 91 5.37 -1.03 -8.05
C ARG A 91 6.08 -2.22 -8.69
N ASN A 92 7.07 -1.99 -9.55
CA ASN A 92 7.75 -3.07 -10.25
C ASN A 92 8.51 -3.95 -9.26
N SER A 93 9.12 -3.33 -8.24
CA SER A 93 9.74 -4.06 -7.13
C SER A 93 8.76 -4.97 -6.36
N LEU A 94 7.47 -4.62 -6.29
CA LEU A 94 6.44 -5.41 -5.60
C LEU A 94 5.82 -6.53 -6.45
N LEU A 95 5.94 -6.44 -7.77
CA LEU A 95 5.46 -7.45 -8.71
C LEU A 95 6.49 -8.54 -8.95
N LEU A 96 7.76 -8.16 -9.01
CA LEU A 96 8.85 -9.08 -9.24
C LEU A 96 9.16 -9.84 -7.95
N LYS A 97 9.14 -11.17 -8.00
CA LYS A 97 9.60 -11.99 -6.88
C LYS A 97 11.11 -11.76 -6.75
N THR A 98 11.55 -11.15 -5.66
CA THR A 98 12.97 -11.09 -5.33
C THR A 98 13.47 -12.54 -5.22
N LYS A 99 14.45 -12.93 -6.03
CA LYS A 99 15.15 -14.20 -5.82
C LYS A 99 15.69 -14.17 -4.38
N SER A 100 15.31 -15.17 -3.58
CA SER A 100 15.84 -15.33 -2.24
C SER A 100 17.37 -15.32 -2.32
N LYS A 101 18.01 -14.34 -1.68
CA LYS A 101 19.45 -14.47 -1.38
C LYS A 101 19.58 -15.68 -0.47
N ASP A 102 20.23 -16.73 -0.96
CA ASP A 102 20.65 -17.86 -0.13
C ASP A 102 21.43 -17.28 1.05
N LYS A 103 20.90 -17.48 2.26
CA LYS A 103 21.50 -16.98 3.49
C LYS A 103 22.66 -17.88 3.88
N ASN A 104 23.80 -17.69 3.25
CA ASN A 104 25.09 -18.03 3.84
C ASN A 104 25.86 -16.73 4.05
N ASN A 105 25.78 -16.19 5.28
CA ASN A 105 26.94 -15.76 6.07
C ASN A 105 26.54 -14.83 7.20
N ASP A 106 27.15 -15.14 8.34
CA ASP A 106 27.21 -14.40 9.58
C ASP A 106 27.75 -12.99 9.35
N GLY A 107 27.11 -11.99 9.97
CA GLY A 107 27.54 -10.61 9.86
C GLY A 107 26.43 -9.63 10.21
N ALA A 108 26.26 -9.37 11.51
CA ALA A 108 25.40 -8.31 12.01
C ALA A 108 25.79 -6.96 11.37
N THR A 109 24.97 -6.47 10.45
CA THR A 109 25.06 -5.08 9.96
C THR A 109 23.96 -4.27 10.64
N LYS A 110 24.37 -3.29 11.44
CA LYS A 110 23.49 -2.36 12.15
C LYS A 110 22.61 -1.64 11.13
N ARG A 111 21.31 -1.54 11.42
CA ARG A 111 20.38 -0.73 10.62
C ARG A 111 20.61 0.73 10.99
N ASP A 112 21.30 1.46 10.13
CA ASP A 112 21.41 2.90 10.23
C ASP A 112 20.01 3.52 10.13
N THR A 113 19.66 4.28 11.16
CA THR A 113 18.44 5.07 11.25
C THR A 113 18.72 6.37 10.50
N GLY A 114 18.52 6.35 9.17
CA GLY A 114 18.79 7.47 8.28
C GLY A 114 17.53 8.26 7.92
N ASP A 115 17.43 9.43 8.54
CA ASP A 115 16.82 10.70 8.08
C ASP A 115 15.33 10.75 7.68
N THR A 116 14.53 11.24 8.63
CA THR A 116 13.13 11.65 8.48
C THR A 116 13.00 13.04 7.85
N ASN A 117 13.48 13.30 6.62
CA ASN A 117 13.26 14.62 5.99
C ASN A 117 13.14 14.61 4.46
N LYS A 118 12.20 13.84 3.91
CA LYS A 118 11.66 14.13 2.56
C LYS A 118 10.15 13.99 2.57
N THR A 119 9.47 15.08 2.89
CA THR A 119 8.05 15.29 2.59
C THR A 119 7.93 15.78 1.14
N PRO A 120 7.44 14.98 0.19
CA PRO A 120 6.76 15.56 -0.96
C PRO A 120 5.35 15.92 -0.48
N ILE A 121 5.13 17.21 -0.31
CA ILE A 121 3.83 17.86 -0.15
C ILE A 121 2.90 17.45 -1.30
N TYR A 122 2.10 16.41 -1.09
CA TYR A 122 0.81 16.28 -1.77
C TYR A 122 -0.26 16.83 -0.83
N PHE A 123 -0.53 18.11 -1.00
CA PHE A 123 -1.73 18.75 -0.47
C PHE A 123 -2.95 18.06 -1.07
N SER A 124 -3.74 17.39 -0.23
CA SER A 124 -5.16 17.15 -0.50
C SER A 124 -5.94 18.01 0.47
N THR A 125 -6.05 19.29 0.11
CA THR A 125 -6.99 20.23 0.73
C THR A 125 -8.40 19.78 0.39
N ALA A 126 -9.06 19.04 1.28
CA ALA A 126 -10.51 19.09 1.52
C ALA A 126 -10.99 17.92 2.39
N TYR A 127 -10.91 18.07 3.71
CA TYR A 127 -11.95 17.55 4.60
C TYR A 127 -12.10 18.52 5.76
N ARG A 128 -12.86 19.59 5.52
CA ARG A 128 -13.48 20.40 6.57
C ARG A 128 -14.78 19.69 6.93
N ILE A 129 -14.78 19.04 8.09
CA ILE A 129 -15.93 18.38 8.67
C ILE A 129 -16.95 19.47 9.04
N GLN A 130 -18.21 19.23 8.71
CA GLN A 130 -19.38 19.97 9.19
C GLN A 130 -20.14 19.07 10.16
#